data_AF-A0A657AFZ0-F1
#
_entry.id   AF-A0A657AFZ0-F1
#
_cell.length_a   1.000
_cell.length_b   1.000
_cell.length_c   1.000
_cell.angle_alpha   90.00
_cell.angle_beta   90.00
_cell.angle_gamma   90.00
#
_symmetry.space_group_name_H-M   'P 1'
#
loop_
_entity.id
_entity.type
_entity.pdbx_description
1 polymer ?
#
loop_
_entity_poly.entity_id
_entity_poly.type
_entity_poly.pdbx_seq_one_letter_code
_entity_poly.pdbx_strand_id
1 'polypeptide(L)'
;MDDELVVFCDPKSELSTLSYVSDQQLSKAKWILREAGSGTRQAFDNAMQGVLHELNIELELQHTEAIKRAVESGMGIGCLSKVTLNDAFKRSSLIALKTPQRDFKRKFYIITHKDKYLSPGIRNWLELCFEYAELHNTYS
;
A
#
# COMPACT_ATOMS: atom_id res chain seq x y z
N MET A 1 -1.72 14.76 -4.08
CA MET A 1 -1.46 13.51 -4.82
C MET A 1 -2.06 12.39 -4.01
N ASP A 2 -2.99 11.68 -4.61
CA ASP A 2 -3.67 10.56 -3.96
C ASP A 2 -2.84 9.28 -4.12
N ASP A 3 -2.82 8.47 -3.07
CA ASP A 3 -2.23 7.13 -3.06
C ASP A 3 -3.19 6.19 -2.35
N GLU A 4 -3.11 4.93 -2.71
CA GLU A 4 -3.98 3.89 -2.17
C GLU A 4 -3.11 2.70 -1.80
N LEU A 5 -3.25 2.25 -0.55
CA LEU A 5 -2.74 0.94 -0.20
C LEU A 5 -3.69 -0.13 -0.72
N VAL A 6 -3.13 -1.22 -1.23
CA VAL A 6 -3.90 -2.34 -1.74
C VAL A 6 -3.49 -3.56 -0.95
N VAL A 7 -4.48 -4.30 -0.45
CA VAL A 7 -4.27 -5.65 0.10
C VAL A 7 -4.13 -6.60 -1.09
N PHE A 8 -3.16 -7.50 -1.05
CA PHE A 8 -2.88 -8.40 -2.18
C PHE A 8 -2.42 -9.77 -1.71
N CYS A 9 -2.61 -10.76 -2.57
CA CYS A 9 -2.20 -12.14 -2.36
C CYS A 9 -1.62 -12.74 -3.64
N ASP A 10 -1.06 -13.95 -3.53
CA ASP A 10 -0.75 -14.74 -4.71
C ASP A 10 -2.04 -15.25 -5.41
N PRO A 11 -1.98 -15.54 -6.72
CA PRO A 11 -3.16 -16.01 -7.46
C PRO A 11 -3.75 -17.34 -6.99
N LYS A 12 -2.97 -18.21 -6.34
CA LYS A 12 -3.40 -19.54 -5.89
C LYS A 12 -4.03 -19.52 -4.50
N SER A 13 -3.96 -18.40 -3.78
CA SER A 13 -4.65 -18.20 -2.51
C SER A 13 -6.16 -18.36 -2.66
N GLU A 14 -6.81 -18.98 -1.69
CA GLU A 14 -8.28 -19.09 -1.63
C GLU A 14 -8.96 -17.71 -1.65
N LEU A 15 -8.31 -16.71 -1.05
CA LEU A 15 -8.80 -15.33 -0.97
C LEU A 15 -8.90 -14.67 -2.35
N SER A 16 -8.11 -15.11 -3.34
CA SER A 16 -8.10 -14.53 -4.68
C SER A 16 -9.42 -14.74 -5.43
N THR A 17 -10.18 -15.76 -5.05
CA THR A 17 -11.45 -16.14 -5.69
C THR A 17 -12.65 -15.41 -5.12
N LEU A 18 -12.47 -14.69 -4.00
CA LEU A 18 -13.56 -14.03 -3.30
C LEU A 18 -13.90 -12.69 -3.95
N SER A 19 -15.19 -12.38 -4.03
CA SER A 19 -15.66 -11.07 -4.49
C SER A 19 -15.21 -9.92 -3.58
N TYR A 20 -15.08 -10.21 -2.28
CA TYR A 20 -14.50 -9.32 -1.26
C TYR A 20 -14.02 -10.15 -0.06
N VAL A 21 -13.10 -9.60 0.72
CA VAL A 21 -12.50 -10.22 1.89
C VAL A 21 -13.00 -9.52 3.15
N SER A 22 -13.67 -10.27 4.02
CA SER A 22 -14.22 -9.77 5.29
C SER A 22 -13.15 -9.60 6.36
N ASP A 23 -13.44 -8.83 7.41
CA ASP A 23 -12.50 -8.66 8.54
C ASP A 23 -12.13 -9.99 9.20
N GLN A 24 -13.09 -10.91 9.33
CA GLN A 24 -12.82 -12.23 9.88
C GLN A 24 -11.81 -13.02 9.03
N GLN A 25 -11.84 -12.85 7.71
CA GLN A 25 -10.86 -13.47 6.81
C GLN A 25 -9.50 -12.76 6.90
N LEU A 26 -9.49 -11.43 7.04
CA LEU A 26 -8.27 -10.65 7.26
C LEU A 26 -7.59 -11.03 8.59
N SER A 27 -8.32 -11.21 9.68
CA SER A 27 -7.78 -11.63 10.98
C SER A 27 -7.21 -13.05 10.95
N LYS A 28 -7.78 -13.94 10.12
CA LYS A 28 -7.28 -15.31 9.96
C LYS A 28 -6.11 -15.44 8.99
N ALA A 29 -5.90 -14.46 8.12
CA ALA A 29 -4.82 -14.48 7.14
C ALA A 29 -3.45 -14.24 7.80
N LYS A 30 -2.41 -14.80 7.21
CA LYS A 30 -1.02 -14.50 7.56
C LYS A 30 -0.59 -13.21 6.88
N TRP A 31 -0.13 -12.24 7.65
CA TRP A 31 0.28 -10.93 7.14
C TRP A 31 1.78 -10.81 6.99
N ILE A 32 2.19 -10.29 5.83
CA ILE A 32 3.56 -9.92 5.50
C ILE A 32 3.57 -8.41 5.29
N LEU A 33 4.10 -7.69 6.27
CA LEU A 33 3.99 -6.25 6.35
C LEU A 33 5.34 -5.56 6.29
N ARG A 34 5.29 -4.25 6.08
CA ARG A 34 6.44 -3.38 6.34
C ARG A 34 6.74 -3.31 7.82
N GLU A 35 8.01 -3.08 8.14
CA GLU A 35 8.50 -2.82 9.48
C GLU A 35 7.73 -1.69 10.17
N ALA A 36 7.55 -1.85 11.48
CA ALA A 36 6.98 -0.83 12.34
C ALA A 36 7.74 0.51 12.21
N GLY A 37 7.00 1.62 12.24
CA GLY A 37 7.55 2.96 12.07
C GLY A 37 7.72 3.43 10.62
N SER A 38 7.54 2.55 9.62
CA SER A 38 7.47 2.99 8.22
C SER A 38 6.13 3.68 7.92
N GLY A 39 6.13 4.68 7.03
CA GLY A 39 4.89 5.39 6.66
C GLY A 39 3.84 4.48 5.99
N THR A 40 4.26 3.42 5.32
CA THR A 40 3.35 2.39 4.77
C THR A 40 2.72 1.56 5.89
N ARG A 41 3.50 1.15 6.89
CA ARG A 41 2.97 0.43 8.05
C ARG A 41 1.97 1.29 8.84
N GLN A 42 2.29 2.56 9.05
CA GLN A 42 1.39 3.47 9.77
C GLN A 42 0.06 3.69 9.03
N ALA A 43 0.10 3.82 7.70
CA ALA A 43 -1.12 3.91 6.90
C ALA A 43 -1.94 2.61 6.93
N PHE A 44 -1.29 1.45 6.94
CA PHE A 44 -1.95 0.16 7.13
C PHE A 44 -2.62 0.05 8.50
N ASP A 45 -1.90 0.39 9.58
CA ASP A 45 -2.41 0.34 10.95
C ASP A 45 -3.65 1.23 11.12
N ASN A 46 -3.65 2.42 10.51
CA ASN A 46 -4.79 3.33 10.49
C ASN A 46 -6.00 2.72 9.75
N ALA A 47 -5.79 2.13 8.57
CA ALA A 47 -6.86 1.48 7.79
C ALA A 47 -7.46 0.26 8.52
N MET A 48 -6.64 -0.43 9.31
CA MET A 48 -7.01 -1.62 10.07
C MET A 48 -7.44 -1.34 11.50
N GLN A 49 -7.68 -0.07 11.85
CA GLN A 49 -8.15 0.30 13.19
C GLN A 49 -9.41 -0.50 13.57
N GLY A 50 -9.48 -0.93 14.84
CA GLY A 50 -10.55 -1.78 15.36
C GLY A 50 -10.29 -3.28 15.25
N VAL A 51 -9.55 -3.76 14.24
CA VAL A 51 -9.21 -5.19 14.07
C VAL A 51 -7.71 -5.47 14.07
N LEU A 52 -6.88 -4.43 14.11
CA LEU A 52 -5.41 -4.55 14.08
C LEU A 52 -4.86 -5.55 15.11
N HIS A 53 -5.45 -5.57 16.30
CA HIS A 53 -5.06 -6.46 17.41
C HIS A 53 -5.38 -7.95 17.17
N GLU A 54 -6.25 -8.26 16.21
CA GLU A 54 -6.62 -9.63 15.84
C GLU A 54 -5.79 -10.18 14.68
N LEU A 55 -4.97 -9.34 14.04
CA LEU A 55 -4.23 -9.75 12.86
C LEU A 55 -3.05 -10.64 13.23
N ASN A 56 -2.90 -11.74 12.48
CA ASN A 56 -1.71 -12.57 12.56
C ASN A 56 -0.58 -12.00 11.68
N ILE A 57 0.32 -11.22 12.29
CA ILE A 57 1.51 -10.68 11.62
C ILE A 57 2.61 -11.74 11.65
N GLU A 58 2.77 -12.45 10.52
CA GLU A 58 3.75 -13.54 10.38
C GLU A 58 5.16 -12.98 10.14
N LEU A 59 5.27 -11.92 9.31
CA LEU A 59 6.55 -11.34 8.91
C LEU A 59 6.51 -9.82 8.79
N GLU A 60 7.59 -9.19 9.22
CA GLU A 60 7.87 -7.77 9.02
C GLU A 60 9.17 -7.59 8.24
N LEU A 61 9.11 -6.88 7.12
CA LEU A 61 10.22 -6.75 6.18
C LEU A 61 10.48 -5.28 5.83
N GLN A 62 11.76 -4.91 5.68
CA GLN A 62 12.17 -3.53 5.39
C GLN A 62 11.99 -3.11 3.92
N HIS A 63 11.91 -4.08 3.02
CA HIS A 63 11.97 -3.83 1.58
C HIS A 63 10.66 -4.23 0.88
N THR A 64 10.13 -3.32 0.07
CA THR A 64 8.93 -3.53 -0.74
C THR A 64 9.03 -4.78 -1.62
N GLU A 65 10.18 -5.02 -2.27
CA GLU A 65 10.40 -6.20 -3.11
C GLU A 65 10.40 -7.50 -2.29
N ALA A 66 10.93 -7.49 -1.07
CA ALA A 66 10.94 -8.67 -0.21
C ALA A 66 9.51 -9.09 0.17
N ILE A 67 8.65 -8.12 0.48
CA ILE A 67 7.22 -8.38 0.75
C ILE A 67 6.54 -8.96 -0.48
N LYS A 68 6.73 -8.36 -1.67
CA LYS A 68 6.14 -8.88 -2.91
C LYS A 68 6.57 -10.33 -3.16
N ARG A 69 7.86 -10.64 -3.03
CA ARG A 69 8.38 -12.00 -3.24
C ARG A 69 7.83 -13.01 -2.25
N ALA A 70 7.73 -12.64 -0.97
CA ALA A 70 7.19 -13.52 0.05
C ALA A 70 5.71 -13.82 -0.21
N VAL A 71 4.90 -12.79 -0.54
CA VAL A 71 3.49 -12.99 -0.92
C VAL A 71 3.37 -13.79 -2.20
N GLU A 72 4.14 -13.50 -3.26
CA GLU A 72 4.17 -14.26 -4.51
C GLU A 72 4.48 -15.76 -4.30
N SER A 73 5.24 -16.09 -3.25
CA SER A 73 5.56 -17.48 -2.88
C SER A 73 4.46 -18.18 -2.06
N GLY A 74 3.34 -17.51 -1.78
CA GLY A 74 2.19 -18.07 -1.05
C GLY A 74 2.34 -18.06 0.47
N MET A 75 3.25 -17.25 1.02
CA MET A 75 3.47 -17.19 2.47
C MET A 75 2.34 -16.47 3.23
N GLY A 76 1.48 -15.72 2.53
CA GLY A 76 0.40 -14.96 3.14
C GLY A 76 -0.10 -13.85 2.24
N ILE A 77 -0.66 -12.80 2.85
CA ILE A 77 -1.12 -11.59 2.18
C ILE A 77 -0.27 -10.39 2.59
N GLY A 78 -0.21 -9.38 1.73
CA GLY A 78 0.52 -8.14 1.97
C GLY A 78 -0.34 -6.90 1.78
N CYS A 79 0.17 -5.76 2.23
CA CYS A 79 -0.42 -4.45 1.97
C CYS A 79 0.67 -3.45 1.60
N LEU A 80 0.58 -2.86 0.40
CA LEU A 80 1.56 -1.92 -0.15
C LEU A 80 0.85 -0.87 -1.02
N SER A 81 1.55 0.22 -1.36
CA SER A 81 1.03 1.21 -2.31
C SER A 81 0.78 0.57 -3.67
N LYS A 82 -0.38 0.87 -4.25
CA LYS A 82 -0.82 0.44 -5.58
C LYS A 82 0.23 0.68 -6.66
N VAL A 83 0.93 1.82 -6.59
CA VAL A 83 1.99 2.18 -7.54
C VAL A 83 3.09 1.12 -7.59
N THR A 84 3.45 0.55 -6.44
CA THR A 84 4.52 -0.47 -6.34
C THR A 84 4.09 -1.88 -6.81
N LEU A 85 2.77 -2.09 -6.96
CA LEU A 85 2.15 -3.36 -7.31
C LEU A 85 1.71 -3.43 -8.78
N ASN A 86 1.61 -2.29 -9.47
CA ASN A 86 1.13 -2.20 -10.85
C ASN A 86 1.78 -3.23 -11.79
N ASP A 87 3.11 -3.37 -11.75
CA ASP A 87 3.80 -4.32 -12.63
C ASP A 87 3.53 -5.79 -12.25
N ALA A 88 3.37 -6.09 -10.95
CA ALA A 88 3.02 -7.43 -10.49
C ALA A 88 1.59 -7.80 -10.91
N PHE A 89 0.66 -6.86 -10.82
CA PHE A 89 -0.72 -7.04 -11.30
C PHE A 89 -0.79 -7.23 -12.81
N LYS A 90 -0.03 -6.43 -13.59
CA LYS A 90 0.06 -6.59 -15.05
C LYS A 90 0.59 -7.96 -15.46
N ARG A 91 1.52 -8.54 -14.67
CA ARG A 91 2.05 -9.88 -14.90
C ARG A 91 1.22 -10.99 -14.27
N SER A 92 0.12 -10.65 -13.59
CA SER A 92 -0.71 -11.58 -12.83
C SER A 92 0.09 -12.42 -11.82
N SER A 93 1.23 -11.90 -11.33
CA SER A 93 2.00 -12.58 -10.26
C SER A 93 1.41 -12.33 -8.88
N LEU A 94 0.61 -11.26 -8.74
CA LEU A 94 -0.16 -10.91 -7.56
C LEU A 94 -1.58 -10.51 -7.97
N ILE A 95 -2.52 -10.65 -7.04
CA ILE A 95 -3.92 -10.24 -7.21
C ILE A 95 -4.31 -9.30 -6.09
N ALA A 96 -5.03 -8.23 -6.44
CA ALA A 96 -5.60 -7.29 -5.49
C ALA A 96 -6.84 -7.90 -4.82
N LEU A 97 -6.91 -7.80 -3.50
CA LEU A 97 -8.04 -8.21 -2.68
C LEU A 97 -8.95 -7.02 -2.40
N LYS A 98 -10.26 -7.20 -2.59
CA LYS A 98 -11.25 -6.15 -2.30
C LYS A 98 -11.66 -6.19 -0.84
N THR A 99 -11.46 -5.09 -0.13
CA THR A 99 -11.79 -4.93 1.30
C THR A 99 -12.66 -3.68 1.51
N PRO A 100 -13.93 -3.69 1.09
CA PRO A 100 -14.79 -2.50 1.06
C PRO A 100 -15.07 -1.88 2.44
N GLN A 101 -14.88 -2.63 3.51
CA GLN A 101 -15.05 -2.20 4.89
C GLN A 101 -13.84 -1.44 5.46
N ARG A 102 -12.77 -1.25 4.67
CA ARG A 102 -11.50 -0.63 5.08
C ARG A 102 -11.17 0.54 4.16
N ASP A 103 -10.73 1.66 4.73
CA ASP A 103 -10.26 2.80 3.98
C ASP A 103 -8.73 2.82 3.91
N PHE A 104 -8.20 2.50 2.74
CA PHE A 104 -6.77 2.48 2.47
C PHE A 104 -6.28 3.71 1.69
N LYS A 105 -7.13 4.72 1.52
CA LYS A 105 -6.76 5.97 0.86
C LYS A 105 -5.83 6.78 1.75
N ARG A 106 -4.77 7.30 1.18
CA ARG A 106 -3.87 8.25 1.83
C ARG A 106 -3.42 9.31 0.85
N LYS A 107 -2.87 10.40 1.38
CA LYS A 107 -2.32 11.48 0.56
C LYS A 107 -0.82 11.55 0.74
N PHE A 108 -0.12 11.82 -0.36
CA PHE A 108 1.26 12.26 -0.28
C PHE A 108 1.31 13.77 -0.02
N TYR A 109 2.22 14.16 0.85
CA TYR A 109 2.46 15.54 1.24
C TYR A 109 3.90 15.92 0.94
N ILE A 110 4.10 17.10 0.37
CA ILE A 110 5.41 17.74 0.30
C ILE A 110 5.53 18.65 1.51
N ILE A 111 6.52 18.41 2.36
CA ILE A 111 6.76 19.20 3.57
C ILE A 111 8.02 20.04 3.36
N THR A 112 7.88 21.37 3.47
CA THR A 112 8.99 22.32 3.43
C THR A 112 9.02 23.14 4.71
N HIS A 113 10.21 23.52 5.17
CA HIS A 113 10.33 24.43 6.31
C HIS A 113 9.98 25.85 5.86
N LYS A 114 9.18 26.58 6.66
CA LYS A 114 8.68 27.93 6.33
C LYS A 114 9.78 28.94 5.98
N ASP A 115 10.95 28.80 6.62
CA ASP A 115 12.09 29.71 6.43
C ASP A 115 13.14 29.16 5.45
N LYS A 116 12.85 28.05 4.76
CA LYS A 116 13.79 27.46 3.81
C LYS A 116 13.84 28.30 2.54
N TYR A 117 15.02 28.78 2.18
CA TYR A 117 15.23 29.41 0.88
C TYR A 117 15.00 28.39 -0.24
N LEU A 118 13.95 28.62 -1.03
CA LEU A 118 13.64 27.80 -2.20
C LEU A 118 14.36 28.38 -3.41
N SER A 119 15.50 27.76 -3.75
CA SER A 119 16.23 28.12 -4.97
C SER A 119 15.34 27.96 -6.20
N PRO A 120 15.65 28.63 -7.32
CA PRO A 120 14.90 28.45 -8.58
C PRO A 120 14.79 26.98 -9.00
N GLY A 121 15.84 26.19 -8.81
CA GLY A 121 15.83 24.76 -9.11
C GLY A 121 14.86 23.96 -8.24
N ILE A 122 14.77 24.27 -6.93
CA ILE A 122 13.80 23.62 -6.04
C ILE A 122 12.37 24.01 -6.43
N ARG A 123 12.13 25.27 -6.79
CA ARG A 123 10.80 25.72 -7.25
C ARG A 123 10.37 25.00 -8.52
N ASN A 124 11.25 24.91 -9.51
CA ASN A 124 10.97 24.20 -10.75
C ASN A 124 10.71 22.71 -10.50
N TRP A 125 11.47 22.07 -9.60
CA TRP A 125 11.22 20.68 -9.23
C TRP A 125 9.86 20.49 -8.52
N LEU A 126 9.49 21.40 -7.62
CA LEU A 126 8.18 21.36 -6.96
C LEU A 126 7.04 21.53 -7.97
N GLU A 127 7.18 22.44 -8.92
CA GLU A 127 6.22 22.67 -10.00
C GLU A 127 6.02 21.41 -10.83
N LEU A 128 7.10 20.76 -11.26
CA LEU A 128 7.05 19.46 -11.95
C LEU A 128 6.35 18.39 -11.12
N CYS A 129 6.55 18.34 -9.79
CA CYS A 129 5.84 17.41 -8.93
C CYS A 129 4.33 17.69 -8.87
N PHE A 130 3.92 18.96 -8.83
CA PHE A 130 2.50 19.34 -8.80
C PHE A 130 1.82 19.07 -10.15
N GLU A 131 2.45 19.43 -11.27
CA GLU A 131 1.96 19.11 -12.62
C GLU A 131 1.80 17.59 -12.81
N TYR A 132 2.81 16.82 -12.39
CA TYR A 132 2.74 15.35 -12.47
C TYR A 132 1.57 14.80 -11.64
N ALA A 133 1.35 15.34 -10.44
CA ALA A 133 0.24 14.93 -9.58
C ALA A 133 -1.12 15.27 -10.21
N GLU A 134 -1.30 16.44 -10.81
CA GLU A 134 -2.55 16.83 -11.48
C GLU A 134 -2.88 15.94 -12.68
N LEU A 135 -1.89 15.62 -13.50
CA LEU A 135 -2.05 14.74 -14.67
C LEU A 135 -2.47 13.32 -14.29
N HIS A 136 -2.09 12.84 -13.11
CA HIS A 136 -2.35 11.47 -12.66
C HIS A 136 -3.46 11.36 -11.60
N ASN A 137 -4.05 12.48 -11.17
CA ASN A 137 -5.22 12.53 -10.28
C ASN A 137 -6.56 12.43 -11.06
N THR A 138 -6.56 12.45 -12.39
CA THR A 138 -7.76 12.44 -13.25
C THR A 138 -8.28 11.04 -13.62
N TYR A 139 -7.65 9.99 -13.11
CA TYR A 139 -8.14 8.60 -13.23
C TYR A 139 -8.39 8.02 -11.83
N SER A 140 -9.52 8.36 -11.23
CA SER A 140 -10.07 7.70 -10.03
C SER A 140 -11.56 7.47 -10.18
#